data_AF-A0A182V7W6-F1
#
_entry.id   AF-A0A182V7W6-F1
#
_cell.length_a   1.000
_cell.length_b   1.000
_cell.length_c   1.000
_cell.angle_alpha   90.00
_cell.angle_beta   90.00
_cell.angle_gamma   90.00
#
_symmetry.space_group_name_H-M   'P 1'
#
loop_
_entity.id
_entity.type
_entity.pdbx_description
1 polymer ?
#
loop_
_entity_poly.entity_id
_entity_poly.type
_entity_poly.pdbx_seq_one_letter_code
_entity_poly.pdbx_strand_id
1 'polypeptide(L)'
;MPNKYEIKEELDNSGLLELMERNGSPEMWESKGELTPPSWMKGLTQDDINAMYQLGALSKNGLLAEIKKIFDQAYNIGLQEAKEITKGKNLEIFSNLTRRK
;
A
#
# COMPACT_ATOMS: atom_id res chain seq x y z
N MET A 1 22.47 -27.57 -30.44
CA MET A 1 21.05 -27.17 -30.50
C MET A 1 20.86 -26.03 -29.51
N PRO A 2 20.33 -24.86 -29.91
CA PRO A 2 20.21 -23.71 -29.02
C PRO A 2 18.98 -23.85 -28.12
N ASN A 3 19.18 -23.55 -26.83
CA ASN A 3 18.21 -23.66 -25.75
C ASN A 3 17.13 -22.57 -25.87
N LYS A 4 15.84 -22.93 -25.87
CA LYS A 4 14.71 -22.06 -26.23
C LYS A 4 14.12 -21.25 -25.06
N TYR A 5 14.78 -21.22 -23.90
CA TYR A 5 14.22 -20.64 -22.67
C TYR A 5 15.15 -19.62 -22.00
N GLU A 6 15.93 -18.87 -22.78
CA GLU A 6 16.60 -17.68 -22.25
C GLU A 6 15.64 -16.49 -22.34
N ILE A 7 14.76 -16.38 -21.35
CA ILE A 7 13.91 -15.20 -21.16
C ILE A 7 14.79 -14.12 -20.56
N LYS A 8 15.31 -13.23 -21.42
CA LYS A 8 15.84 -11.95 -20.98
C LYS A 8 14.65 -11.00 -20.77
N GLU A 9 14.01 -11.11 -19.61
CA GLU A 9 13.16 -10.03 -19.10
C GLU A 9 14.08 -8.90 -18.67
N GLU A 10 14.46 -8.05 -19.62
CA GLU A 10 14.89 -6.71 -19.25
C GLU A 10 13.67 -6.03 -18.63
N LEU A 11 13.72 -5.81 -17.33
CA LEU A 11 12.70 -5.07 -16.59
C LEU A 11 12.71 -3.63 -17.14
N ASP A 12 11.83 -3.38 -18.10
CA ASP A 12 11.66 -2.05 -18.65
C ASP A 12 11.00 -1.16 -17.59
N ASN A 13 11.84 -0.43 -16.86
CA ASN A 13 11.42 0.52 -15.84
C ASN A 13 10.75 1.77 -16.43
N SER A 14 10.61 1.87 -17.76
CA SER A 14 9.89 2.95 -18.44
C SER A 14 8.45 3.07 -17.96
N GLY A 15 7.75 1.95 -17.73
CA GLY A 15 6.39 1.95 -17.20
C GLY A 15 6.30 2.47 -15.77
N LEU A 16 7.32 2.21 -14.94
CA LEU A 16 7.40 2.76 -13.58
C LEU A 16 7.67 4.28 -13.62
N LEU A 17 8.54 4.72 -14.52
CA LEU A 17 8.85 6.14 -14.74
C LEU A 17 7.64 6.90 -15.29
N GLU A 18 6.90 6.33 -16.24
CA GLU A 18 5.67 6.92 -16.78
C GLU A 18 4.58 7.05 -15.69
N LEU A 19 4.50 6.08 -14.77
CA LEU A 19 3.60 6.16 -13.62
C LEU A 19 4.05 7.22 -12.60
N MET A 20 5.36 7.38 -12.38
CA MET A 20 5.90 8.46 -11.54
C MET A 20 5.68 9.84 -12.16
N GLU A 21 5.81 9.98 -13.49
CA GLU A 21 5.58 11.23 -14.22
C GLU A 21 4.09 11.62 -14.26
N ARG A 22 3.18 10.64 -14.41
CA ARG A 22 1.73 10.88 -14.28
C ARG A 22 1.30 11.24 -12.86
N ASN A 23 2.06 10.79 -11.86
CA ASN A 23 1.85 11.15 -10.45
C ASN A 23 2.56 12.46 -10.04
N GLY A 24 3.17 13.17 -10.98
CA GLY A 24 3.79 14.48 -10.79
C GLY A 24 2.80 15.64 -10.55
N SER A 25 1.49 15.38 -10.48
CA SER A 25 0.51 16.34 -9.98
C SER A 25 0.17 16.06 -8.50
N PRO A 26 0.53 16.96 -7.58
CA PRO A 26 0.12 16.92 -6.17
C PRO A 26 -1.40 16.92 -5.93
N GLU A 27 -2.22 17.04 -6.98
CA GLU A 27 -3.63 17.38 -6.87
C GLU A 27 -4.56 16.19 -6.55
N MET A 28 -4.07 14.94 -6.63
CA MET A 28 -4.88 13.74 -6.31
C MET A 28 -5.02 13.46 -4.80
N TRP A 29 -4.17 14.05 -3.96
CA TRP A 29 -4.27 13.97 -2.49
C TRP A 29 -4.82 15.26 -1.87
N GLU A 30 -5.17 16.27 -2.67
CA GLU A 30 -5.87 17.46 -2.22
C GLU A 30 -7.40 17.21 -2.15
N SER A 31 -7.80 16.34 -1.22
CA SER A 31 -9.18 16.38 -0.76
C SER A 31 -9.43 17.75 -0.15
N LYS A 32 -10.46 18.48 -0.61
CA LYS A 32 -10.94 19.74 0.01
C LYS A 32 -11.55 19.50 1.40
N GLY A 33 -10.73 19.04 2.33
CA GLY A 33 -10.97 18.90 3.74
C GLY A 33 -9.59 18.97 4.38
N GLU A 34 -9.39 19.97 5.24
CA GLU A 34 -8.21 20.23 6.07
C GLU A 34 -6.97 19.36 5.78
N LEU A 35 -5.93 19.99 5.20
CA LEU A 35 -4.60 19.43 4.92
C LEU A 35 -3.85 19.04 6.21
N THR A 36 -4.45 18.18 7.02
CA THR A 36 -3.74 17.51 8.09
C THR A 36 -2.77 16.55 7.43
N PRO A 37 -1.45 16.68 7.69
CA PRO A 37 -0.50 15.71 7.18
C PRO A 37 -0.98 14.32 7.62
N PRO A 38 -0.96 13.32 6.71
CA PRO A 38 -1.33 11.96 7.04
C PRO A 38 -0.72 11.51 8.36
N SER A 39 -1.45 10.72 9.15
CA SER A 39 -1.02 10.34 10.50
C SER A 39 0.37 9.68 10.53
N TRP A 40 0.78 9.01 9.47
CA TRP A 40 2.12 8.41 9.32
C TRP A 40 3.26 9.41 9.06
N MET A 41 2.94 10.66 8.69
CA MET A 41 3.91 11.77 8.64
C MET A 41 4.15 12.40 10.01
N LYS A 42 3.35 12.05 11.02
CA LYS A 42 3.63 12.46 12.40
C LYS A 42 4.85 11.68 12.90
N GLY A 43 5.66 12.32 13.75
CA GLY A 43 6.76 11.64 14.42
C GLY A 43 6.28 10.44 15.24
N LEU A 44 7.21 9.54 15.58
CA LEU A 44 6.89 8.36 16.39
C LEU A 44 6.18 8.75 17.68
N THR A 45 5.02 8.14 17.91
CA THR A 45 4.29 8.26 19.17
C THR A 45 4.99 7.43 20.26
N GLN A 46 4.64 7.69 21.52
CA GLN A 46 5.13 6.89 22.63
C GLN A 46 4.74 5.41 22.47
N ASP A 47 3.57 5.13 21.89
CA ASP A 47 3.10 3.78 21.63
C ASP A 47 3.95 3.08 20.55
N ASP A 48 4.35 3.80 19.50
CA ASP A 48 5.26 3.28 18.47
C ASP A 48 6.63 2.93 19.07
N ILE A 49 7.14 3.79 19.95
CA ILE A 49 8.39 3.56 20.69
C ILE A 49 8.28 2.30 21.57
N ASN A 50 7.16 2.15 22.28
CA ASN A 50 6.91 0.98 23.11
C ASN A 50 6.81 -0.30 22.27
N ALA A 51 6.15 -0.25 21.11
CA ALA A 51 6.06 -1.37 20.17
C ALA A 51 7.43 -1.80 19.65
N MET A 52 8.32 -0.84 19.31
CA MET A 52 9.69 -1.16 18.92
C MET A 52 10.47 -1.87 20.03
N TYR A 53 10.33 -1.43 21.28
CA TYR A 53 10.97 -2.10 22.42
C TYR A 53 10.43 -3.51 22.62
N GLN A 54 9.11 -3.72 22.49
CA GLN A 54 8.50 -5.04 22.56
C GLN A 54 9.06 -5.97 21.47
N LEU A 55 9.16 -5.49 20.23
CA LEU A 55 9.73 -6.25 19.11
C LEU A 55 11.22 -6.58 19.34
N GLY A 56 12.00 -5.64 19.87
CA GLY A 56 13.41 -5.83 20.19
C GLY A 56 13.66 -6.81 21.34
N ALA A 57 12.69 -6.99 22.25
CA ALA A 57 12.76 -7.96 23.34
C ALA A 57 12.43 -9.39 22.91
N LEU A 58 11.88 -9.60 21.71
CA LEU A 58 11.53 -10.93 21.20
C LEU A 58 12.79 -11.73 20.80
N SER A 59 12.72 -13.05 20.98
CA SER A 59 13.71 -13.95 20.38
C SER A 59 13.56 -13.98 18.84
N LYS A 60 14.57 -14.47 18.12
CA LYS A 60 14.49 -14.62 16.64
C LYS A 60 13.26 -15.38 16.18
N ASN A 61 12.87 -16.43 16.91
CA ASN A 61 11.68 -17.21 16.61
C ASN A 61 10.38 -16.44 16.93
N GLY A 62 10.38 -15.63 18.00
CA GLY A 62 9.26 -14.74 18.33
C GLY A 62 9.06 -13.66 17.28
N LEU A 63 10.15 -13.06 16.79
CA LEU A 63 10.10 -12.07 15.72
C LEU A 63 9.58 -12.67 14.41
N LEU A 64 10.02 -13.88 14.05
CA LEU A 64 9.51 -14.57 12.86
C LEU A 64 8.00 -14.86 12.96
N ALA A 65 7.52 -15.24 14.14
CA ALA A 65 6.09 -15.47 14.36
C ALA A 65 5.27 -14.17 14.21
N GLU A 66 5.77 -13.06 14.74
CA GLU A 66 5.10 -11.76 14.63
C GLU A 66 5.10 -11.26 13.18
N ILE A 67 6.20 -11.45 12.44
CA ILE A 67 6.26 -11.16 11.00
C ILE A 67 5.19 -11.95 10.26
N LYS A 68 5.12 -13.27 10.47
CA LYS A 68 4.09 -14.11 9.83
C LYS A 68 2.68 -13.63 10.15
N LYS A 69 2.41 -13.28 11.40
CA LYS A 69 1.12 -12.74 11.84
C LYS A 69 0.76 -11.46 11.10
N ILE A 70 1.70 -10.52 10.96
CA ILE A 70 1.48 -9.27 10.19
C ILE A 70 1.19 -9.59 8.71
N PHE A 71 1.91 -10.53 8.11
CA PHE A 71 1.65 -10.97 6.73
C PHE A 71 0.24 -11.54 6.57
N ASP A 72 -0.19 -12.43 7.47
CA ASP A 72 -1.53 -13.02 7.45
C ASP A 72 -2.61 -11.94 7.63
N GLN A 73 -2.37 -10.95 8.50
CA GLN A 73 -3.27 -9.81 8.70
C GLN A 73 -3.38 -8.92 7.45
N ALA A 74 -2.24 -8.54 6.86
CA ALA A 74 -2.20 -7.73 5.65
C ALA A 74 -2.92 -8.40 4.48
N TYR A 75 -2.73 -9.71 4.32
CA TYR A 75 -3.45 -10.50 3.31
C TYR A 75 -4.97 -10.45 3.52
N ASN A 76 -5.43 -10.66 4.75
CA ASN A 76 -6.86 -10.63 5.07
C ASN A 76 -7.48 -9.24 4.84
N ILE A 77 -6.76 -8.17 5.20
CA ILE A 77 -7.21 -6.79 4.93
C ILE A 77 -7.32 -6.55 3.43
N GLY A 78 -6.33 -6.95 2.64
CA GLY A 78 -6.35 -6.78 1.19
C GLY A 78 -7.52 -7.51 0.52
N LEU A 79 -7.86 -8.72 0.99
CA LEU A 79 -9.05 -9.44 0.52
C LEU A 79 -10.36 -8.70 0.87
N GLN A 80 -10.46 -8.17 2.09
CA GLN A 80 -11.64 -7.42 2.53
C GLN A 80 -11.78 -6.11 1.75
N GLU A 81 -10.69 -5.38 1.56
CA GLU A 81 -10.66 -4.15 0.78
C GLU A 81 -11.09 -4.40 -0.66
N ALA A 82 -10.50 -5.38 -1.35
CA ALA A 82 -10.90 -5.70 -2.73
C ALA A 82 -12.39 -6.07 -2.86
N LYS A 83 -12.92 -6.78 -1.86
CA LYS A 83 -14.36 -7.11 -1.77
C LYS A 83 -15.21 -5.85 -1.60
N GLU A 84 -14.87 -4.96 -0.67
CA GLU A 84 -15.62 -3.73 -0.43
C GLU A 84 -15.51 -2.73 -1.60
N ILE A 85 -14.35 -2.63 -2.25
CA ILE A 85 -14.17 -1.82 -3.46
C ILE A 85 -15.07 -2.34 -4.59
N THR A 86 -15.12 -3.66 -4.80
CA THR A 86 -16.00 -4.26 -5.80
C THR A 86 -17.47 -4.00 -5.49
N LYS A 87 -17.88 -4.14 -4.22
CA LYS A 87 -19.25 -3.79 -3.79
C LYS A 87 -19.55 -2.31 -4.05
N GLY A 88 -18.64 -1.41 -3.69
CA GLY A 88 -18.78 0.02 -3.92
C GLY A 88 -18.94 0.35 -5.41
N LYS A 89 -18.18 -0.31 -6.28
CA LYS A 89 -18.33 -0.20 -7.75
C LYS A 89 -19.72 -0.61 -8.21
N ASN A 90 -20.24 -1.74 -7.74
CA ASN A 90 -21.57 -2.24 -8.12
C ASN A 90 -22.72 -1.37 -7.57
N LEU A 91 -22.48 -0.66 -6.47
CA LEU A 91 -23.42 0.30 -5.89
C LEU A 91 -23.26 1.72 -6.44
N GLU A 92 -22.38 1.90 -7.44
CA GLU A 92 -22.11 3.18 -8.11
C GLU A 92 -21.81 4.35 -7.17
N ILE A 93 -21.28 4.10 -5.97
CA ILE A 93 -21.00 5.14 -4.97
C ILE A 93 -19.94 6.14 -5.46
N PHE A 94 -19.11 5.72 -6.41
CA PHE A 94 -18.07 6.53 -7.03
C PHE A 94 -18.57 7.31 -8.28
N SER A 95 -19.79 7.10 -8.76
CA SER A 95 -20.32 7.71 -9.99
C SER A 95 -20.41 9.24 -9.94
N ASN A 96 -20.61 9.80 -8.75
CA ASN A 96 -20.69 11.24 -8.52
C ASN A 96 -19.31 11.92 -8.49
N LEU A 97 -18.23 11.15 -8.34
CA LEU A 97 -16.87 11.67 -8.40
C LEU A 97 -16.45 11.95 -9.85
N THR A 98 -16.91 11.12 -10.79
CA THR A 98 -16.61 11.24 -12.23
C THR A 98 -17.46 12.29 -12.95
N ARG A 99 -18.63 12.66 -12.39
CA ARG A 99 -19.59 13.60 -13.00
C ARG A 99 -19.30 15.09 -12.77
N ARG A 100 -18.27 15.43 -12.00
CA ARG A 100 -17.80 16.83 -11.90
C ARG A 100 -16.81 17.11 -13.03
N LYS A 101 -17.32 17.29 -14.24
CA LYS A 101 -16.60 17.90 -15.37
C LYS A 101 -17.46 18.98 -15.98
#